data_AF-A0A2D5Y1J7-F1
#
_entry.id   AF-A0A2D5Y1J7-F1
#
_cell.length_a   1.000
_cell.length_b   1.000
_cell.length_c   1.000
_cell.angle_alpha   90.00
_cell.angle_beta   90.00
_cell.angle_gamma   90.00
#
_symmetry.space_group_name_H-M   'P 1'
#
loop_
_entity.id
_entity.type
_entity.pdbx_description
1 polymer ?
#
loop_
_entity_poly.entity_id
_entity_poly.type
_entity_poly.pdbx_seq_one_letter_code
_entity_poly.pdbx_strand_id
1 'polypeptide(L)' 'MTIKQDTIAICAPDLAKTLQDWQDYLIHEKNVSKHTLRAYSADVTHFITFLHLHYAKPPSLNDLS' A
#
# COMPACT_ATOMS: atom_id res chain seq x y z
N MET A 1 0.62 -9.54 -8.65
CA MET A 1 0.10 -9.65 -7.28
C MET A 1 -0.04 -8.24 -6.77
N THR A 2 -1.21 -7.92 -6.24
CA THR A 2 -1.55 -6.60 -5.70
C THR A 2 -1.18 -6.50 -4.22
N ILE A 3 -1.28 -5.31 -3.63
CA ILE A 3 -1.15 -5.10 -2.19
C ILE A 3 -2.16 -6.01 -1.49
N LYS A 4 -1.73 -6.72 -0.43
CA LYS A 4 -2.57 -7.67 0.28
C LYS A 4 -3.71 -6.95 1.01
N GLN A 5 -4.89 -7.55 1.03
CA GLN A 5 -6.05 -6.98 1.70
C GLN A 5 -5.81 -6.78 3.21
N ASP A 6 -5.11 -7.73 3.84
CA ASP A 6 -4.73 -7.63 5.27
C ASP A 6 -3.89 -6.39 5.55
N THR A 7 -3.02 -6.00 4.60
CA THR A 7 -2.21 -4.78 4.69
C THR A 7 -3.05 -3.52 4.56
N ILE A 8 -4.09 -3.54 3.71
CA ILE A 8 -5.01 -2.40 3.58
C ILE A 8 -5.86 -2.27 4.86
N ALA A 9 -6.25 -3.39 5.47
CA ALA A 9 -7.09 -3.42 6.66
C ALA A 9 -6.42 -2.86 7.93
N ILE A 10 -5.08 -2.87 8.00
CA ILE A 10 -4.34 -2.29 9.13
C ILE A 10 -4.09 -0.79 8.99
N CYS A 11 -4.41 -0.16 7.85
CA CYS A 11 -4.22 1.27 7.61
C CYS A 11 -5.39 2.12 8.11
N ALA A 12 -5.11 3.40 8.38
CA ALA A 12 -6.14 4.41 8.52
C ALA A 12 -6.88 4.63 7.17
N PRO A 13 -8.13 5.15 7.17
CA PRO A 13 -8.96 5.21 5.95
C PRO A 13 -8.35 6.01 4.80
N ASP A 14 -7.61 7.07 5.10
CA ASP A 14 -6.93 7.94 4.13
C ASP A 14 -5.83 7.18 3.38
N LEU A 15 -4.98 6.46 4.11
CA LEU A 15 -3.93 5.65 3.53
C LEU A 15 -4.49 4.43 2.81
N ALA A 16 -5.48 3.75 3.40
CA ALA A 16 -6.14 2.59 2.79
C ALA A 16 -6.74 2.94 1.41
N LYS A 17 -7.41 4.10 1.30
CA LYS A 17 -7.95 4.59 0.03
C LYS A 17 -6.84 4.93 -0.96
N THR A 18 -5.81 5.64 -0.51
CA THR A 18 -4.68 6.04 -1.37
C THR A 18 -3.94 4.84 -1.95
N LEU A 19 -3.76 3.77 -1.17
CA LEU A 19 -3.12 2.53 -1.64
C LEU A 19 -3.94 1.82 -2.71
N GLN A 20 -5.27 1.83 -2.60
CA GLN A 20 -6.18 1.28 -3.62
C GLN A 20 -6.12 2.11 -4.90
N ASP A 21 -6.31 3.43 -4.78
CA ASP A 21 -6.27 4.35 -5.92
C ASP A 21 -4.91 4.28 -6.65
N TRP A 22 -3.80 4.18 -5.91
CA TRP A 22 -2.47 4.03 -6.48
C TRP A 22 -2.28 2.70 -7.22
N GLN A 23 -2.82 1.61 -6.68
CA GLN A 23 -2.75 0.31 -7.34
C GLN A 23 -3.56 0.30 -8.64
N ASP A 24 -4.76 0.88 -8.63
CA ASP A 24 -5.60 1.03 -9.81
C ASP A 24 -4.89 1.87 -10.88
N TYR A 25 -4.27 2.99 -10.49
CA TYR A 25 -3.42 3.79 -11.37
C TYR A 25 -2.29 2.97 -12.00
N LEU A 26 -1.58 2.14 -11.22
CA LEU A 26 -0.50 1.30 -11.74
C LEU A 26 -0.99 0.27 -12.77
N ILE A 27 -2.17 -0.30 -12.54
CA ILE A 27 -2.76 -1.36 -13.39
C ILE A 27 -3.36 -0.77 -14.66
N HIS A 28 -4.18 0.26 -14.53
CA HIS A 28 -5.06 0.72 -15.59
C HIS A 28 -4.48 1.90 -16.37
N GLU A 29 -3.87 2.86 -15.68
CA GLU A 29 -3.37 4.09 -16.31
C GLU A 29 -1.92 3.92 -16.75
N LYS A 30 -1.05 3.56 -15.81
CA LYS A 30 0.38 3.35 -16.09
C LYS A 30 0.64 2.02 -16.81
N ASN A 31 -0.29 1.07 -16.72
CA ASN A 31 -0.24 -0.27 -17.33
C ASN A 31 1.14 -0.94 -17.14
N VAL A 32 1.62 -0.97 -15.90
CA VAL A 32 2.93 -1.56 -15.60
C VAL A 32 2.91 -3.08 -15.78
N SER A 33 4.07 -3.66 -16.05
CA SER A 33 4.18 -5.12 -16.16
C SER A 33 3.74 -5.82 -14.87
N LYS A 34 3.23 -7.06 -14.99
CA LYS A 34 2.85 -7.89 -13.84
C LYS A 34 4.00 -8.08 -12.83
N HIS A 35 5.24 -8.12 -13.33
CA HIS A 35 6.44 -8.22 -12.50
C HIS A 35 6.66 -6.93 -11.70
N THR A 36 6.58 -5.78 -12.36
CA THR A 36 6.69 -4.46 -11.73
C THR A 36 5.61 -4.26 -10.67
N LEU A 37 4.35 -4.57 -10.99
CA LEU A 37 3.25 -4.48 -10.04
C LEU A 37 3.49 -5.35 -8.79
N ARG A 38 3.99 -6.57 -8.98
CA ARG A 38 4.32 -7.49 -7.89
C ARG A 38 5.42 -6.92 -6.99
N ALA A 39 6.51 -6.40 -7.57
CA ALA A 39 7.62 -5.84 -6.82
C ALA A 39 7.14 -4.66 -5.96
N TYR A 40 6.47 -3.68 -6.58
CA TYR A 40 5.94 -2.52 -5.88
C TYR A 40 4.93 -2.88 -4.79
N SER A 41 4.02 -3.82 -5.08
CA SER A 41 3.05 -4.27 -4.07
C SER A 41 3.73 -4.94 -2.88
N ALA A 42 4.80 -5.71 -3.11
CA ALA A 42 5.55 -6.36 -2.04
C ALA A 42 6.31 -5.33 -1.19
N ASP A 43 6.99 -4.37 -1.81
CA ASP A 43 7.76 -3.35 -1.10
C ASP A 43 6.86 -2.48 -0.22
N VAL A 44 5.73 -2.02 -0.77
CA VAL A 44 4.73 -1.24 -0.02
C VAL A 44 4.10 -2.08 1.09
N THR A 45 3.84 -3.37 0.85
CA THR A 45 3.32 -4.26 1.89
C THR A 45 4.26 -4.35 3.09
N HIS A 46 5.55 -4.54 2.85
CA HIS A 46 6.55 -4.61 3.92
C HIS A 46 6.66 -3.28 4.67
N PHE A 47 6.69 -2.16 3.94
CA PHE A 47 6.80 -0.84 4.55
C PHE A 47 5.61 -0.49 5.44
N ILE A 48 4.37 -0.71 4.96
CA ILE A 48 3.16 -0.46 5.74
C ILE A 48 3.10 -1.34 6.99
N THR A 49 3.47 -2.61 6.86
CA THR A 49 3.55 -3.53 8.00
C THR A 49 4.55 -3.03 9.02
N PHE A 50 5.71 -2.54 8.59
CA PHE A 50 6.69 -1.91 9.45
C PHE A 50 6.12 -0.68 10.17
N LEU A 51 5.46 0.24 9.46
CA LEU A 51 4.88 1.45 10.08
C LEU A 51 3.83 1.10 11.14
N HIS A 52 2.96 0.14 10.84
CA HIS A 52 1.95 -0.32 11.79
C HIS A 52 2.57 -0.85 13.09
N LEU A 53 3.61 -1.66 12.97
CA LEU A 53 4.36 -2.19 14.12
C LEU A 53 5.15 -1.09 14.84
N HIS A 54 5.75 -0.15 14.11
CA HIS A 54 6.59 0.91 14.65
C HIS A 54 5.77 1.93 15.46
N TYR A 55 4.61 2.34 14.96
CA TYR A 55 3.75 3.31 15.62
C TYR A 55 2.71 2.69 16.55
N ALA A 56 2.56 1.36 16.54
CA ALA A 56 1.54 0.62 17.30
C ALA A 56 0.10 1.16 17.08
N LYS A 57 -0.17 1.69 15.89
CA LYS A 57 -1.46 2.25 15.47
C LYS A 57 -1.68 2.00 13.96
N PRO A 58 -2.90 2.17 13.45
CA PRO A 58 -3.13 2.19 12.01
C PRO A 58 -2.36 3.36 11.37
N PRO A 59 -1.41 3.13 10.44
CA PRO A 59 -0.69 4.21 9.78
C PRO A 59 -1.62 5.01 8.87
N SER A 60 -1.42 6.32 8.86
CA SER A 60 -2.12 7.31 8.03
C SER A 60 -1.15 7.97 7.06
N LEU A 61 -1.65 8.79 6.12
CA LEU A 61 -0.78 9.56 5.23
C LEU A 61 0.14 10.52 6.00
N ASN A 62 -0.30 11.00 7.16
CA ASN A 62 0.48 11.90 8.00
C ASN A 62 1.69 11.22 8.67
N ASP A 63 1.75 9.89 8.66
CA ASP A 63 2.88 9.12 9.20
C ASP A 63 3.97 8.85 8.15
N LEU A 64 3.82 9.37 6.92
CA LEU A 64 4.74 9.18 5.80
C LEU A 64 5.76 10.32 5.61
N SER A 65 5.69 11.38 6.44
CA SER A 65 6.52 12.59 6.35
C SER A 65 7.63 12.63 7.37
#